data_AF-A0A2M9JN29-F1
#
_entry.id   AF-A0A2M9JN29-F1
#
_cell.length_a   1.000
_cell.length_b   1.000
_cell.length_c   1.000
_cell.angle_alpha   90.00
_cell.angle_beta   90.00
_cell.angle_gamma   90.00
#
_symmetry.space_group_name_H-M   'P 1'
#
loop_
_entity.id
_entity.type
_entity.pdbx_description
1 polymer ?
#
loop_
_entity_poly.entity_id
_entity_poly.type
_entity_poly.pdbx_seq_one_letter_code
_entity_poly.pdbx_strand_id
1 'polypeptide(L)'
;MSAPDGTPVGAERSIGQLVATATTEMSALVHDEIALAKAQLKQDVKRGAVGGGALAAAGVVLLFSLPMLSFALAYGIQAWTGGHNGEGGWNLGWCFLLSFAANVLVAGLLALIGVVFAKKAKKGKGPQKVAASVKETAGVLGNAKPHPRQVVPANRVGDTVEAVARSSS
;
A
#
# COMPACT_ATOMS: atom_id res chain seq x y z
N MET A 1 13.74 18.64 -69.20
CA MET A 1 14.08 17.23 -68.95
C MET A 1 14.13 17.03 -67.44
N SER A 2 13.43 16.01 -66.94
CA SER A 2 12.99 15.83 -65.55
C SER A 2 14.07 15.35 -64.58
N ALA A 3 13.88 15.63 -63.29
CA ALA A 3 14.18 14.68 -62.22
C ALA A 3 13.14 14.88 -61.09
N PRO A 4 12.27 13.88 -60.83
CA PRO A 4 11.41 13.86 -59.65
C PRO A 4 12.18 13.17 -58.51
N ASP A 5 12.46 13.88 -57.42
CA ASP A 5 12.93 13.25 -56.19
C ASP A 5 11.75 12.54 -55.52
N GLY A 6 11.63 11.26 -55.87
CA GLY A 6 10.74 10.31 -55.24
C GLY A 6 11.18 10.08 -53.80
N THR A 7 10.53 10.77 -52.86
CA THR A 7 10.38 10.21 -51.53
C THR A 7 9.69 8.85 -51.68
N PRO A 8 10.27 7.73 -51.21
CA PRO A 8 9.60 6.45 -51.32
C PRO A 8 8.46 6.44 -50.30
N VAL A 9 7.29 6.94 -50.69
CA VAL A 9 6.03 6.87 -49.93
C VAL A 9 5.41 5.45 -50.01
N GLY A 10 6.21 4.41 -50.26
CA GLY A 10 5.66 3.10 -50.65
C GLY A 10 6.55 1.90 -50.42
N ALA A 11 7.54 1.95 -49.51
CA ALA A 11 8.05 0.71 -48.95
C ALA A 11 6.98 0.16 -48.01
N GLU A 12 6.15 -0.78 -48.48
CA GLU A 12 5.18 -1.50 -47.64
C GLU A 12 5.91 -1.93 -46.37
N ARG A 13 5.53 -1.34 -45.23
CA ARG A 13 6.20 -1.64 -43.98
C ARG A 13 6.01 -3.12 -43.72
N SER A 14 7.12 -3.85 -43.73
CA SER A 14 7.11 -5.30 -43.46
C SER A 14 6.28 -5.58 -42.22
N ILE A 15 5.46 -6.63 -42.23
CA ILE A 15 4.64 -7.06 -41.09
C ILE A 15 5.50 -7.14 -39.81
N GLY A 16 6.77 -7.55 -39.93
CA GLY A 16 7.71 -7.57 -38.82
C GLY A 16 8.06 -6.18 -38.27
N GLN A 17 8.17 -5.17 -39.12
CA GLN A 17 8.40 -3.77 -38.73
C GLN A 17 7.14 -3.12 -38.14
N LEU A 18 5.93 -3.51 -38.57
CA LEU A 18 4.66 -3.05 -37.97
C LEU A 18 4.47 -3.64 -36.56
N VAL A 19 4.72 -4.94 -36.41
CA VAL A 19 4.65 -5.63 -35.11
C VAL A 19 5.73 -5.11 -34.15
N ALA A 20 6.96 -4.87 -34.65
CA ALA A 20 8.03 -4.29 -33.83
C ALA A 20 7.69 -2.87 -33.34
N THR A 21 7.14 -2.01 -34.21
CA THR A 21 6.68 -0.68 -33.80
C THR A 21 5.53 -0.77 -32.80
N ALA A 22 4.50 -1.59 -33.08
CA ALA A 22 3.35 -1.74 -32.17
C ALA A 22 3.74 -2.27 -30.78
N THR A 23 4.71 -3.18 -30.72
CA THR A 23 5.24 -3.72 -29.44
C THR A 23 6.04 -2.64 -28.69
N THR A 24 6.75 -1.77 -29.40
CA THR A 24 7.51 -0.66 -28.83
C THR A 24 6.56 0.39 -28.24
N GLU A 25 5.50 0.76 -28.96
CA GLU A 25 4.47 1.70 -28.48
C GLU A 25 3.72 1.15 -27.25
N MET A 26 3.36 -0.14 -27.26
CA MET A 26 2.79 -0.78 -26.07
C MET A 26 3.75 -0.77 -24.88
N SER A 27 5.05 -0.99 -25.11
CA SER A 27 6.05 -0.95 -24.04
C SER A 27 6.20 0.45 -23.46
N ALA A 28 6.11 1.49 -24.30
CA ALA A 28 6.14 2.88 -23.88
C ALA A 28 4.90 3.22 -23.00
N LEU A 29 3.70 2.84 -23.44
CA LEU A 29 2.46 3.03 -22.67
C LEU A 29 2.49 2.33 -21.30
N VAL A 30 2.97 1.09 -21.24
CA VAL A 30 3.11 0.36 -19.97
C VAL A 30 4.10 1.08 -19.05
N HIS A 31 5.19 1.63 -19.59
CA HIS A 31 6.17 2.37 -18.79
C HIS A 31 5.57 3.65 -18.19
N ASP A 32 4.76 4.37 -18.96
CA ASP A 32 4.06 5.56 -18.51
C ASP A 32 3.01 5.24 -17.43
N GLU A 33 2.24 4.16 -17.60
CA GLU A 33 1.26 3.73 -16.59
C GLU A 33 1.95 3.31 -15.28
N ILE A 34 3.11 2.66 -15.37
CA ILE A 34 3.93 2.33 -14.19
C ILE A 34 4.51 3.60 -13.55
N ALA A 35 4.97 4.56 -14.36
CA ALA A 35 5.48 5.83 -13.85
C ALA A 35 4.39 6.60 -13.10
N LEU A 36 3.17 6.63 -13.64
CA LEU A 36 2.01 7.22 -13.01
C LEU A 36 1.63 6.48 -11.71
N ALA A 37 1.50 5.16 -11.77
CA ALA A 37 1.20 4.33 -10.60
C ALA A 37 2.24 4.51 -9.49
N LYS A 38 3.52 4.65 -9.85
CA LYS A 38 4.61 4.94 -8.91
C LYS A 38 4.49 6.34 -8.30
N ALA A 39 4.09 7.35 -9.07
CA ALA A 39 3.81 8.68 -8.56
C ALA A 39 2.63 8.68 -7.57
N GLN A 40 1.56 7.97 -7.92
CA GLN A 40 0.39 7.81 -7.06
C GLN A 40 0.72 7.06 -5.76
N LEU A 41 1.46 5.95 -5.85
CA LEU A 41 1.99 5.23 -4.68
C LEU A 41 2.83 6.11 -3.78
N LYS A 42 3.75 6.92 -4.34
CA LYS A 42 4.55 7.86 -3.55
C LYS A 42 3.67 8.91 -2.86
N GLN A 43 2.64 9.41 -3.54
CA GLN A 43 1.71 10.37 -2.98
C GLN A 43 0.87 9.74 -1.85
N ASP A 44 0.41 8.51 -2.02
CA ASP A 44 -0.34 7.76 -1.02
C ASP A 44 0.53 7.42 0.19
N VAL A 45 1.78 7.02 -0.01
CA VAL A 45 2.76 6.82 1.07
C VAL A 45 3.00 8.13 1.81
N LYS A 46 3.19 9.25 1.10
CA LYS A 46 3.39 10.56 1.74
C LYS A 46 2.17 10.97 2.56
N ARG A 47 0.96 10.82 2.02
CA ARG A 47 -0.30 11.12 2.71
C ARG A 47 -0.49 10.20 3.92
N GLY A 48 -0.25 8.92 3.77
CA GLY A 48 -0.29 7.93 4.84
C GLY A 48 0.74 8.21 5.93
N ALA A 49 1.95 8.62 5.57
CA ALA A 49 3.02 8.96 6.50
C ALA A 49 2.71 10.25 7.28
N VAL A 50 2.22 11.30 6.61
CA VAL A 50 1.82 12.54 7.27
C VAL A 50 0.62 12.30 8.19
N GLY A 51 -0.41 11.62 7.70
CA GLY A 51 -1.60 11.28 8.50
C GLY A 51 -1.26 10.37 9.68
N GLY A 52 -0.48 9.31 9.45
CA GLY A 52 -0.03 8.40 10.49
C GLY A 52 0.88 9.08 11.52
N GLY A 53 1.81 9.92 11.07
CA GLY A 53 2.70 10.69 11.92
C GLY A 53 1.93 11.72 12.78
N ALA A 54 0.97 12.43 12.19
CA ALA A 54 0.12 13.37 12.91
C ALA A 54 -0.74 12.67 13.98
N LEU A 55 -1.32 11.50 13.67
CA LEU A 55 -2.07 10.73 14.65
C LEU A 55 -1.18 10.18 15.77
N ALA A 56 0.04 9.73 15.46
CA ALA A 56 1.00 9.30 16.47
C ALA A 56 1.38 10.46 17.39
N ALA A 57 1.68 11.64 16.83
CA ALA A 57 1.97 12.85 17.60
C ALA A 57 0.79 13.29 18.47
N ALA A 58 -0.44 13.29 17.92
CA ALA A 58 -1.65 13.60 18.67
C ALA A 58 -1.85 12.62 19.84
N GLY A 59 -1.58 11.32 19.62
CA GLY A 59 -1.60 10.30 20.66
C GLY A 59 -0.60 10.59 21.78
N VAL A 60 0.64 10.97 21.46
CA VAL A 60 1.66 11.36 22.45
C VAL A 60 1.22 12.61 23.23
N VAL A 61 0.72 13.64 22.55
CA VAL A 61 0.24 14.86 23.20
C VAL A 61 -0.93 14.56 24.15
N LEU A 62 -1.88 13.72 23.74
CA LEU A 62 -2.98 13.28 24.60
C LEU A 62 -2.49 12.49 25.82
N LEU A 63 -1.49 11.61 25.65
CA LEU A 63 -0.90 10.87 26.77
C LEU A 63 -0.23 11.81 27.78
N PHE A 64 0.53 12.79 27.30
CA PHE A 64 1.18 13.80 28.16
C PHE A 64 0.18 14.78 28.79
N SER A 65 -1.01 14.97 28.23
CA SER A 65 -2.03 15.85 28.80
C SER A 65 -2.91 15.17 29.87
N LEU A 66 -2.89 13.84 29.99
CA LEU A 66 -3.68 13.09 30.98
C LEU A 66 -3.49 13.56 32.45
N PRO A 67 -2.27 13.85 32.93
CA PRO A 67 -2.10 14.38 34.28
C PRO A 67 -2.77 15.74 34.43
N MET A 68 -2.58 16.64 33.46
CA MET A 68 -3.16 17.98 33.46
C MET A 68 -4.71 17.92 33.41
N LEU A 69 -5.27 17.03 32.60
CA LEU A 69 -6.70 16.76 32.53
C LEU A 69 -7.24 16.24 33.86
N SER A 70 -6.48 15.38 34.55
CA SER A 70 -6.85 14.86 35.87
C SER A 70 -6.90 15.96 36.93
N PHE A 71 -5.93 16.90 36.92
CA PHE A 71 -5.97 18.09 37.77
C PHE A 71 -7.19 18.96 37.44
N ALA A 72 -7.41 19.27 36.16
CA ALA A 72 -8.53 20.09 35.72
C ALA A 72 -9.89 19.48 36.14
N LEU A 73 -10.07 18.17 35.98
CA LEU A 73 -11.27 17.48 36.44
C LEU A 73 -11.38 17.49 37.96
N ALA A 74 -10.29 17.24 38.70
CA ALA A 74 -10.34 17.20 40.16
C ALA A 74 -10.74 18.58 40.74
N TYR A 75 -10.15 19.66 40.24
CA TYR A 75 -10.53 21.02 40.61
C TYR A 75 -11.94 21.40 40.12
N GLY A 76 -12.34 20.92 38.94
CA GLY A 76 -13.70 21.13 38.42
C GLY A 76 -14.77 20.46 39.29
N ILE A 77 -14.55 19.21 39.70
CA ILE A 77 -15.43 18.48 40.62
C ILE A 77 -15.45 19.19 41.98
N GLN A 78 -14.29 19.58 42.50
CA GLN A 78 -14.20 20.33 43.75
C GLN A 78 -15.01 21.63 43.72
N ALA A 79 -14.90 22.39 42.63
CA ALA A 79 -15.63 23.64 42.45
C ALA A 79 -17.15 23.42 42.37
N TRP A 80 -17.59 22.37 41.67
CA TRP A 80 -18.99 22.02 41.53
C TRP A 80 -19.63 21.51 42.83
N THR A 81 -18.86 20.82 43.67
CA THR A 81 -19.34 20.23 44.94
C THR A 81 -19.42 21.26 46.10
N GLY A 82 -19.42 22.56 45.82
CA GLY A 82 -19.58 23.62 46.82
C GLY A 82 -18.28 24.28 47.31
N GLY A 83 -17.12 23.93 46.74
CA GLY A 83 -15.83 24.54 47.10
C GLY A 83 -15.73 26.05 46.91
N HIS A 84 -16.58 26.67 46.07
CA HIS A 84 -16.63 28.13 45.90
C HIS A 84 -17.24 28.85 47.12
N ASN A 85 -18.10 28.19 47.90
CA ASN A 85 -18.85 28.84 48.99
C ASN A 85 -18.22 28.63 50.38
N GLY A 86 -16.98 28.12 50.45
CA GLY A 86 -16.18 28.03 51.68
C GLY A 86 -16.57 26.91 52.66
N GLU A 87 -17.79 26.39 52.59
CA GLU A 87 -18.30 25.37 53.52
C GLU A 87 -18.65 24.08 52.76
N GLY A 88 -17.81 23.04 52.86
CA GLY A 88 -18.24 21.66 52.53
C GLY A 88 -17.72 20.99 51.25
N GLY A 89 -16.63 21.48 50.65
CA GLY A 89 -16.02 20.78 49.51
C GLY A 89 -15.52 19.37 49.89
N TRP A 90 -15.77 18.37 49.02
CA TRP A 90 -15.27 17.00 49.20
C TRP A 90 -13.73 17.01 49.36
N ASN A 91 -13.17 16.04 50.08
CA ASN A 91 -11.71 15.91 50.19
C ASN A 91 -11.09 15.75 48.80
N LEU A 92 -10.04 16.54 48.53
CA LEU A 92 -9.36 16.60 47.22
C LEU A 92 -8.94 15.22 46.70
N GLY A 93 -8.60 14.29 47.60
CA GLY A 93 -8.26 12.91 47.24
C GLY A 93 -9.40 12.17 46.53
N TRP A 94 -10.65 12.34 46.96
CA TRP A 94 -11.82 11.72 46.29
C TRP A 94 -12.06 12.32 44.91
N CYS A 95 -11.82 13.62 44.75
CA CYS A 95 -11.93 14.29 43.46
C CYS A 95 -10.88 13.77 42.47
N PHE A 96 -9.63 13.55 42.89
CA PHE A 96 -8.61 12.90 42.04
C PHE A 96 -8.98 11.47 41.68
N LEU A 97 -9.55 10.70 42.63
CA LEU A 97 -9.97 9.33 42.40
C LEU A 97 -11.13 9.25 41.40
N LEU A 98 -12.11 10.15 41.49
CA LEU A 98 -13.19 10.30 40.50
C LEU A 98 -12.66 10.71 39.12
N SER A 99 -11.75 11.68 39.06
CA SER A 99 -11.12 12.13 37.81
C SER A 99 -10.33 11.01 37.14
N PHE A 100 -9.61 10.22 37.93
CA PHE A 100 -8.92 9.03 37.44
C PHE A 100 -9.91 8.00 36.90
N ALA A 101 -10.98 7.70 37.65
CA ALA A 101 -12.03 6.78 37.20
C ALA A 101 -12.69 7.26 35.90
N ALA A 102 -12.97 8.56 35.76
CA ALA A 102 -13.51 9.16 34.54
C ALA A 102 -12.54 9.01 33.36
N ASN A 103 -11.25 9.28 33.56
CA ASN A 103 -10.22 9.09 32.53
C ASN A 103 -10.08 7.61 32.13
N VAL A 104 -10.17 6.67 33.07
CA VAL A 104 -10.15 5.22 32.79
C VAL A 104 -11.38 4.80 31.98
N LEU A 105 -12.57 5.33 32.29
CA LEU A 105 -13.78 5.07 31.51
C LEU A 105 -13.66 5.58 30.08
N VAL A 106 -13.17 6.81 29.90
CA VAL A 106 -12.92 7.41 28.58
C VAL A 106 -11.88 6.59 27.82
N ALA A 107 -10.76 6.23 28.45
CA ALA A 107 -9.72 5.40 27.86
C ALA A 107 -10.26 4.01 27.45
N GLY A 108 -11.10 3.40 28.29
CA GLY A 108 -11.76 2.13 27.99
C GLY A 108 -12.70 2.23 26.79
N LEU A 109 -13.46 3.31 26.67
CA LEU A 109 -14.34 3.56 25.52
C LEU A 109 -13.54 3.78 24.23
N LEU A 110 -12.49 4.61 24.28
CA LEU A 110 -11.58 4.80 23.14
C LEU A 110 -10.91 3.49 22.73
N ALA A 111 -10.47 2.67 23.70
CA ALA A 111 -9.89 1.36 23.42
C ALA A 111 -10.90 0.42 22.76
N LEU A 112 -12.15 0.40 23.21
CA LEU A 112 -13.22 -0.39 22.58
C LEU A 112 -13.47 0.06 21.13
N ILE A 113 -13.58 1.36 20.89
CA ILE A 113 -13.76 1.92 19.54
C ILE A 113 -12.55 1.53 18.66
N GLY A 114 -11.33 1.71 19.16
CA GLY A 114 -10.10 1.34 18.47
C GLY A 114 -10.04 -0.15 18.13
N VAL A 115 -10.42 -1.04 19.06
CA VAL A 115 -10.47 -2.48 18.82
C VAL A 115 -11.56 -2.85 17.81
N VAL A 116 -12.74 -2.22 17.86
CA VAL A 116 -13.81 -2.46 16.88
C VAL A 116 -13.36 -2.03 15.49
N PHE A 117 -12.71 -0.86 15.36
CA PHE A 117 -12.17 -0.38 14.10
C PHE A 117 -11.04 -1.28 13.58
N ALA A 118 -10.12 -1.71 14.45
CA ALA A 118 -9.06 -2.64 14.11
C ALA A 118 -9.59 -4.01 13.68
N LYS A 119 -10.63 -4.54 14.34
CA LYS A 119 -11.31 -5.77 13.93
C LYS A 119 -11.96 -5.62 12.55
N LYS A 120 -12.57 -4.46 12.27
CA LYS A 120 -13.15 -4.14 10.96
C LYS A 120 -12.08 -4.07 9.87
N ALA A 121 -10.96 -3.41 10.15
CA ALA A 121 -9.80 -3.36 9.26
C ALA A 121 -9.17 -4.74 9.02
N LYS A 122 -9.06 -5.60 10.05
CA LYS A 122 -8.55 -6.98 9.93
C LYS A 122 -9.50 -7.90 9.15
N LYS A 123 -10.83 -7.70 9.25
CA LYS A 123 -11.81 -8.42 8.42
C LYS A 123 -11.70 -8.02 6.95
N GLY A 124 -11.37 -6.76 6.67
CA GLY A 124 -10.98 -6.27 5.35
C GLY A 124 -9.59 -6.78 4.93
N LYS A 125 -9.44 -8.10 4.72
CA LYS A 125 -8.17 -8.74 4.34
C LYS A 125 -7.60 -8.29 2.97
N GLY A 126 -8.12 -7.24 2.34
CA GLY A 126 -7.74 -6.79 1.00
C GLY A 126 -6.24 -6.44 0.89
N PRO A 127 -5.71 -5.48 1.67
CA PRO A 127 -4.30 -5.08 1.56
C PRO A 127 -3.32 -6.19 1.96
N GLN A 128 -3.68 -7.00 2.96
CA GLN A 128 -2.83 -8.05 3.50
C GLN A 128 -2.77 -9.29 2.59
N LYS A 129 -3.88 -9.65 1.92
CA LYS A 129 -3.90 -10.72 0.91
C LYS A 129 -3.09 -10.34 -0.33
N VAL A 130 -3.21 -9.10 -0.81
CA VAL A 130 -2.44 -8.61 -1.96
C VAL A 130 -0.94 -8.64 -1.65
N ALA A 131 -0.52 -8.17 -0.47
CA ALA A 131 0.88 -8.25 -0.06
C ALA A 131 1.39 -9.70 0.09
N ALA A 132 0.55 -10.61 0.59
CA ALA A 132 0.89 -12.03 0.71
C ALA A 132 1.04 -12.70 -0.66
N SER A 133 0.09 -12.50 -1.58
CA SER A 133 0.14 -13.08 -2.94
C SER A 133 1.32 -12.55 -3.76
N VAL A 134 1.73 -11.28 -3.56
CA VAL A 134 2.93 -10.72 -4.19
C VAL A 134 4.20 -11.37 -3.65
N LYS A 135 4.29 -11.59 -2.32
CA LYS A 135 5.42 -12.30 -1.70
C LYS A 135 5.50 -13.76 -2.12
N GLU A 136 4.35 -14.43 -2.23
CA GLU A 136 4.25 -15.81 -2.69
C GLU A 136 4.72 -15.93 -4.15
N THR A 137 4.23 -15.05 -5.03
CA THR A 137 4.66 -14.98 -6.44
C THR A 137 6.16 -14.72 -6.55
N ALA A 138 6.71 -13.79 -5.76
CA ALA A 138 8.15 -13.53 -5.73
C ALA A 138 8.96 -14.73 -5.21
N GLY A 139 8.43 -15.48 -4.24
CA GLY A 139 9.06 -16.70 -3.72
C GLY A 139 9.08 -17.85 -4.73
N VAL A 140 8.03 -17.98 -5.55
CA VAL A 140 7.96 -18.97 -6.64
C VAL A 140 8.90 -18.58 -7.77
N LEU A 141 8.92 -17.32 -8.18
CA LEU A 141 9.81 -16.81 -9.24
C LEU A 141 11.29 -16.82 -8.82
N GLY A 142 11.59 -16.58 -7.54
CA GLY A 142 12.94 -16.68 -7.00
C GLY A 142 13.48 -18.11 -6.90
N ASN A 143 12.59 -19.11 -6.74
CA ASN A 143 12.96 -20.54 -6.74
C ASN A 143 13.00 -21.17 -8.13
N ALA A 144 12.48 -20.48 -9.16
CA ALA A 144 12.58 -20.94 -10.54
C ALA A 144 14.00 -20.71 -11.07
N LYS A 145 14.88 -21.70 -10.90
CA LYS A 145 16.21 -21.73 -11.52
C LYS A 145 16.04 -21.57 -13.05
N PRO A 146 16.72 -20.62 -13.72
CA PRO A 146 16.65 -20.47 -15.17
C PRO A 146 17.09 -21.79 -15.79
N HIS A 147 16.16 -22.51 -16.41
CA HIS A 147 16.51 -23.72 -17.15
C HIS A 147 17.28 -23.24 -18.38
N PRO A 148 18.58 -23.58 -18.53
CA PRO A 148 19.28 -23.31 -19.77
C PRO A 148 18.49 -24.01 -20.88
N ARG A 149 18.01 -23.22 -21.84
CA ARG A 149 17.40 -23.73 -23.06
C ARG A 149 18.37 -24.76 -23.62
N GLN A 150 18.01 -26.04 -23.58
CA GLN A 150 18.80 -27.06 -24.28
C GLN A 150 18.75 -26.68 -25.75
N VAL A 151 19.87 -26.15 -26.26
CA VAL A 151 20.03 -25.84 -27.66
C VAL A 151 20.00 -27.20 -28.34
N VAL A 152 18.87 -27.54 -28.96
CA VAL A 152 18.78 -28.75 -29.77
C VAL A 152 19.83 -28.58 -30.87
N PRO A 153 20.87 -29.43 -30.93
CA PRO A 153 21.92 -29.28 -31.93
C PRO A 153 21.27 -29.33 -33.31
N ALA A 154 21.66 -28.42 -34.20
CA ALA A 154 21.06 -28.22 -35.53
C ALA A 154 20.93 -29.52 -36.35
N ASN A 155 21.77 -30.52 -36.04
CA ASN A 155 21.71 -31.84 -36.67
C ASN A 155 20.42 -32.62 -36.38
N ARG A 156 19.83 -32.47 -35.19
CA ARG A 156 18.60 -33.19 -34.80
C ARG A 156 17.35 -32.60 -35.47
N VAL A 157 17.37 -31.32 -35.85
CA VAL A 157 16.27 -30.72 -36.61
C VAL A 157 16.23 -31.33 -38.01
N GLY A 158 17.38 -31.49 -38.67
CA GLY A 158 17.51 -32.17 -39.97
C GLY A 158 16.96 -33.59 -39.97
N ASP A 159 17.29 -34.39 -38.97
CA ASP A 159 16.80 -35.78 -38.86
C ASP A 159 15.28 -35.85 -38.65
N THR A 160 14.68 -34.89 -37.94
CA THR A 160 13.23 -34.85 -37.71
C THR A 160 12.43 -34.41 -38.94
N VAL A 161 12.96 -33.50 -39.77
CA VAL A 161 12.31 -33.15 -41.04
C VAL A 161 12.44 -34.27 -42.07
N GLU A 162 13.57 -35.00 -42.09
CA GLU A 162 13.78 -36.12 -43.01
C GLU A 162 12.94 -37.37 -42.63
N ALA A 163 12.76 -37.62 -41.32
CA ALA A 163 11.88 -38.68 -40.83
C ALA A 163 10.40 -38.41 -41.13
N VAL A 164 9.95 -37.16 -41.03
CA VAL A 164 8.57 -36.75 -41.41
C VAL A 164 8.38 -36.81 -42.93
N ALA A 165 9.39 -36.47 -43.72
CA ALA A 165 9.32 -36.55 -45.18
C ALA A 165 9.29 -37.99 -45.72
N ARG A 166 10.01 -38.93 -45.09
CA ARG A 166 9.99 -40.36 -45.48
C ARG A 166 8.71 -41.11 -45.08
N SER A 167 7.93 -40.60 -44.12
CA SER A 167 6.71 -41.25 -43.64
C SER A 167 5.47 -40.96 -44.49
N SER A 168 5.57 -40.10 -45.51
CA SER A 168 4.47 -39.70 -46.40
C SER A 168 4.63 -40.19 -47.86
N SER A 169 5.44 -41.22 -48.10
CA SER A 169 5.57 -41.89 -49.40
C SER A 169 5.12 -43.34 -49.32
#